data_AF-A0A0J7L7Z4-F1
#
_entry.id   AF-A0A0J7L7Z4-F1
#
_cell.length_a   1.000
_cell.length_b   1.000
_cell.length_c   1.000
_cell.angle_alpha   90.00
_cell.angle_beta   90.00
_cell.angle_gamma   90.00
#
_symmetry.space_group_name_H-M   'P 1'
#
loop_
_entity.id
_entity.type
_entity.pdbx_description
1 polymer ?
#
loop_
_entity_poly.entity_id
_entity_poly.type
_entity_poly.pdbx_seq_one_letter_code
_entity_poly.pdbx_strand_id
1 'polypeptide(L)'
;MDIHFGEKFSRDWSDSGEEPVKEGLLHGPKGLAGQLMRKHDSEAGRRAIRSRMQRVCKCHGMSGSCSVRVCWRRLPAFRMAGVALAALHEGAALVRLAQRGGRRPARLRPARPDLKRPNKTDLVYLEDSPDYCERNLTNN
;
A
#
# COMPACT_ATOMS: atom_id res chain seq x y z
N MET A 1 11.37 -8.28 -16.59
CA MET A 1 10.40 -7.29 -16.09
C MET A 1 11.13 -6.40 -15.09
N ASP A 2 11.09 -5.10 -15.32
CA ASP A 2 11.72 -4.12 -14.43
C ASP A 2 10.72 -3.68 -13.35
N ILE A 3 11.01 -4.07 -12.10
CA ILE A 3 10.17 -3.72 -10.96
C ILE A 3 10.19 -2.21 -10.66
N HIS A 4 11.30 -1.52 -10.95
CA HIS A 4 11.44 -0.10 -10.69
C HIS A 4 10.58 0.73 -11.66
N PHE A 5 10.54 0.33 -12.93
CA PHE A 5 9.62 0.91 -13.89
C PHE A 5 8.16 0.74 -13.44
N GLY A 6 7.77 -0.48 -13.04
CA GLY A 6 6.41 -0.76 -12.58
C GLY A 6 6.02 0.02 -11.32
N GLU A 7 6.92 0.11 -10.33
CA GLU A 7 6.70 0.93 -9.13
C GLU A 7 6.56 2.42 -9.46
N LYS A 8 7.43 2.94 -10.34
CA LYS A 8 7.37 4.34 -10.78
C LYS A 8 6.05 4.63 -11.49
N PHE A 9 5.68 3.82 -12.48
CA PHE A 9 4.43 3.97 -13.21
C PHE A 9 3.22 3.92 -12.26
N SER A 10 3.19 2.97 -11.33
CA SER A 10 2.14 2.88 -10.32
C SER A 10 2.08 4.10 -9.41
N ARG A 11 3.24 4.71 -9.09
CA ARG A 11 3.30 5.94 -8.31
C ARG A 11 2.75 7.12 -9.09
N ASP A 12 3.28 7.33 -10.27
CA ASP A 12 2.90 8.46 -11.11
C ASP A 12 1.40 8.40 -11.44
N TRP A 13 0.86 7.23 -11.77
CA TRP A 13 -0.57 7.06 -12.06
C TRP A 13 -1.47 7.29 -10.82
N SER A 14 -1.19 6.63 -9.70
CA SER A 14 -2.03 6.76 -8.50
C SER A 14 -1.98 8.17 -7.90
N ASP A 15 -0.82 8.82 -7.97
CA ASP A 15 -0.60 10.14 -7.39
C ASP A 15 -1.05 11.24 -8.39
N SER A 16 -1.10 10.97 -9.71
CA SER A 16 -1.64 11.91 -10.72
C SER A 16 -3.16 12.10 -10.65
N GLY A 17 -3.88 11.13 -10.09
CA GLY A 17 -5.32 11.26 -9.82
C GLY A 17 -5.62 12.05 -8.54
N GLU A 18 -4.59 12.41 -7.77
CA GLU A 18 -4.71 13.36 -6.66
C GLU A 18 -4.45 14.77 -7.20
N GLU A 19 -5.47 15.36 -7.84
CA GLU A 19 -5.46 16.78 -8.22
C GLU A 19 -4.89 17.62 -7.06
N PRO A 20 -4.01 18.61 -7.32
CA PRO A 20 -3.54 19.52 -6.28
C PRO A 20 -4.79 20.14 -5.66
N VAL A 21 -5.07 19.77 -4.41
CA VAL A 21 -6.29 20.20 -3.75
C VAL A 21 -6.26 21.72 -3.77
N LYS A 22 -7.14 22.32 -4.59
CA LYS A 22 -7.34 23.77 -4.57
C LYS A 22 -7.54 24.14 -3.11
N GLU A 23 -6.69 25.02 -2.62
CA GLU A 23 -6.69 25.51 -1.24
C GLU A 23 -8.09 26.05 -0.95
N GLY A 24 -8.96 25.23 -0.34
CA GLY A 24 -10.40 25.49 -0.20
C GLY A 24 -11.36 24.33 -0.52
N LEU A 25 -10.93 23.23 -1.16
CA LEU A 25 -11.79 22.07 -1.50
C LEU A 25 -11.45 20.75 -0.76
N LEU A 26 -10.51 20.78 0.18
CA LEU A 26 -10.39 19.69 1.15
C LEU A 26 -11.70 19.62 1.91
N HIS A 27 -12.32 18.44 1.98
CA HIS A 27 -13.49 18.16 2.83
C HIS A 27 -13.11 18.19 4.32
N GLY A 28 -12.54 19.29 4.78
CA GLY A 28 -11.97 19.48 6.10
C GLY A 28 -10.88 18.46 6.47
N PRO A 29 -10.66 18.23 7.76
CA PRO A 29 -9.65 17.28 8.25
C PRO A 29 -9.89 15.84 7.80
N LYS A 30 -11.13 15.44 7.48
CA LYS A 30 -11.44 14.10 6.96
C LYS A 30 -10.82 13.85 5.58
N GLY A 31 -10.91 14.84 4.67
CA GLY A 31 -10.28 14.75 3.34
C GLY A 31 -8.77 14.56 3.41
N LEU A 32 -8.09 15.32 4.30
CA LEU A 32 -6.64 15.22 4.49
C LEU A 32 -6.23 13.86 5.03
N ALA A 33 -7.00 13.34 6.00
CA ALA A 33 -6.77 12.02 6.56
C ALA A 33 -6.87 10.94 5.48
N GLY A 34 -7.91 10.99 4.65
CA GLY A 34 -8.14 10.05 3.55
C GLY A 34 -7.02 10.07 2.50
N GLN A 35 -6.52 11.25 2.14
CA GLN A 35 -5.40 11.39 1.22
C GLN A 35 -4.11 10.76 1.79
N LEU A 36 -3.80 11.05 3.06
CA LEU A 36 -2.63 10.48 3.73
C LEU A 36 -2.73 8.95 3.85
N MET A 37 -3.93 8.41 4.09
CA MET A 37 -4.20 6.97 4.15
C MET A 37 -3.97 6.32 2.78
N ARG A 38 -4.60 6.86 1.73
CA ARG A 38 -4.47 6.36 0.36
C ARG A 38 -3.01 6.31 -0.09
N LYS A 39 -2.24 7.38 0.17
CA LYS A 39 -0.82 7.44 -0.14
C LYS A 39 -0.02 6.38 0.62
N HIS A 40 -0.33 6.17 1.90
CA HIS A 40 0.32 5.17 2.74
C HIS A 40 0.06 3.76 2.22
N ASP A 41 -1.20 3.39 2.04
CA ASP A 41 -1.62 2.06 1.63
C ASP A 41 -1.17 1.72 0.21
N SER A 42 -1.21 2.69 -0.71
CA SER A 42 -0.70 2.51 -2.07
C SER A 42 0.79 2.19 -2.07
N GLU A 43 1.57 2.87 -1.21
CA GLU A 43 3.00 2.60 -1.06
C GLU A 43 3.27 1.26 -0.34
N ALA A 44 2.45 0.89 0.64
CA ALA A 44 2.51 -0.43 1.27
C ALA A 44 2.25 -1.54 0.23
N GLY A 45 1.28 -1.34 -0.67
CA GLY A 45 0.99 -2.23 -1.78
C GLY A 45 2.16 -2.39 -2.75
N ARG A 46 2.78 -1.29 -3.19
CA ARG A 46 4.00 -1.33 -4.04
C ARG A 46 5.13 -2.13 -3.36
N ARG A 47 5.35 -1.90 -2.06
CA ARG A 47 6.35 -2.65 -1.27
C ARG A 47 6.00 -4.14 -1.15
N ALA A 48 4.73 -4.49 -1.00
CA ALA A 48 4.27 -5.87 -0.95
C ALA A 48 4.57 -6.62 -2.27
N ILE A 49 4.46 -5.94 -3.42
CA ILE A 49 4.85 -6.50 -4.72
C ILE A 49 6.38 -6.64 -4.82
N ARG A 50 7.12 -5.55 -4.58
CA ARG A 50 8.58 -5.52 -4.76
C ARG A 50 9.32 -6.50 -3.87
N SER A 51 8.91 -6.63 -2.61
CA SER A 51 9.54 -7.55 -1.65
C SER A 51 9.40 -9.03 -2.05
N ARG A 52 8.48 -9.34 -2.97
CA ARG A 52 8.19 -10.71 -3.41
C ARG A 52 8.83 -11.07 -4.74
N MET A 53 9.67 -10.20 -5.31
CA MET A 53 10.45 -10.52 -6.50
C MET A 53 11.29 -11.77 -6.27
N GLN A 54 11.14 -12.76 -7.14
CA GLN A 54 11.85 -14.04 -7.05
C GLN A 54 13.05 -14.05 -7.97
N ARG A 55 14.18 -14.54 -7.48
CA ARG A 55 15.30 -14.91 -8.35
C ARG A 55 15.03 -16.30 -8.90
N VAL A 56 14.89 -16.39 -10.22
CA VAL A 56 14.81 -17.66 -10.94
C VAL A 56 16.08 -17.86 -11.75
N CYS A 57 16.50 -19.11 -11.92
CA CYS A 57 17.70 -19.44 -12.67
C CYS A 57 17.41 -20.57 -13.66
N LYS A 58 18.05 -20.53 -14.83
CA LYS A 58 18.12 -21.63 -15.78
C LYS A 58 19.54 -22.17 -15.82
N CYS A 59 19.67 -23.49 -15.71
CA CYS A 59 20.95 -24.19 -15.77
C CYS A 59 21.29 -24.55 -17.22
N HIS A 60 22.57 -24.43 -17.57
CA HIS A 60 23.10 -24.56 -18.93
C HIS A 60 24.36 -25.44 -19.00
N GLY A 61 24.67 -26.22 -17.96
CA GLY A 61 25.81 -27.13 -17.96
C GLY A 61 25.55 -28.40 -18.75
N MET A 62 26.63 -29.11 -19.09
CA MET A 62 26.59 -30.40 -19.78
C MET A 62 25.66 -31.37 -19.03
N SER A 63 24.85 -32.12 -19.79
CA SER A 63 23.86 -33.08 -19.26
C SER A 63 22.85 -32.46 -18.27
N GLY A 64 22.56 -31.16 -18.39
CA GLY A 64 21.62 -30.46 -17.51
C GLY A 64 22.20 -30.03 -16.16
N SER A 65 23.52 -30.15 -15.97
CA SER A 65 24.18 -29.66 -14.77
C SER A 65 24.04 -28.13 -14.60
N CYS A 66 24.15 -27.64 -13.37
CA CYS A 66 24.08 -26.21 -13.05
C CYS A 66 25.46 -25.54 -12.91
N SER A 67 26.51 -26.13 -13.51
CA SER A 67 27.88 -25.57 -13.49
C SER A 67 27.93 -24.18 -14.11
N VAL A 68 27.12 -23.95 -15.15
CA VAL A 68 26.78 -22.63 -15.67
C VAL A 68 25.29 -22.41 -15.50
N ARG A 69 24.90 -21.26 -14.98
CA ARG A 69 23.49 -20.87 -14.87
C ARG A 69 23.31 -19.37 -15.11
N VAL A 70 22.17 -19.02 -15.68
CA VAL A 70 21.74 -17.63 -15.86
C VAL A 70 20.56 -17.39 -14.94
N CYS A 71 20.62 -16.33 -14.13
CA CYS A 71 19.56 -15.97 -13.20
C CYS A 71 18.95 -14.61 -13.56
N TRP A 72 17.64 -14.47 -13.37
CA TRP A 72 16.94 -13.20 -13.51
C TRP A 72 15.89 -13.05 -12.40
N ARG A 73 15.43 -11.82 -12.20
CA ARG A 73 14.31 -11.55 -11.29
C ARG A 73 12.99 -11.61 -12.06
N ARG A 74 11.97 -12.19 -11.45
CA ARG A 74 10.58 -12.18 -11.96
C ARG A 74 9.60 -11.93 -10.84
N LEU A 75 8.42 -11.44 -11.20
CA LEU A 75 7.27 -11.44 -10.30
C LEU A 75 6.81 -12.89 -10.06
N PRO A 76 6.37 -13.22 -8.83
CA PRO A 76 5.65 -14.46 -8.57
C PRO A 76 4.26 -14.40 -9.22
N ALA A 77 3.52 -15.50 -9.15
CA ALA A 77 2.09 -15.46 -9.49
C ALA A 77 1.36 -14.41 -8.63
N PHE A 78 0.48 -13.62 -9.23
CA PHE A 78 -0.21 -12.51 -8.55
C PHE A 78 -0.99 -12.96 -7.31
N ARG A 79 -1.48 -14.21 -7.28
CA ARG A 79 -2.08 -14.83 -6.10
C ARG A 79 -1.22 -14.70 -4.83
N MET A 80 0.10 -14.82 -4.96
CA MET A 80 1.02 -14.67 -3.81
C MET A 80 1.06 -13.25 -3.27
N ALA A 81 0.87 -12.26 -4.12
CA ALA A 81 0.69 -10.87 -3.70
C ALA A 81 -0.69 -10.66 -3.06
N GLY A 82 -1.74 -11.24 -3.64
CA GLY A 82 -3.09 -11.18 -3.08
C GLY A 82 -3.17 -11.73 -1.65
N VAL A 83 -2.61 -12.92 -1.40
CA VAL A 83 -2.54 -13.52 -0.05
C VAL A 83 -1.78 -12.61 0.92
N ALA A 84 -0.70 -11.98 0.46
CA ALA A 84 0.07 -11.06 1.29
C ALA A 84 -0.72 -9.81 1.69
N LEU A 85 -1.41 -9.22 0.71
CA LEU A 85 -2.24 -8.04 0.92
C LEU A 85 -3.44 -8.37 1.82
N ALA A 86 -4.03 -9.56 1.69
CA ALA A 86 -5.07 -10.04 2.58
C ALA A 86 -4.58 -10.14 4.04
N ALA A 87 -3.40 -10.70 4.28
CA ALA A 87 -2.82 -10.74 5.62
C ALA A 87 -2.53 -9.33 6.19
N LEU A 88 -2.10 -8.39 5.34
CA LEU A 88 -1.92 -6.98 5.74
C LEU A 88 -3.25 -6.29 6.03
N HIS A 89 -4.31 -6.67 5.32
CA HIS A 89 -5.67 -6.15 5.52
C HIS A 89 -6.26 -6.65 6.84
N GLU A 90 -6.11 -7.94 7.16
CA GLU A 90 -6.50 -8.50 8.47
C GLU A 90 -5.74 -7.84 9.64
N GLY A 91 -4.49 -7.46 9.42
CA GLY A 91 -3.64 -6.76 10.38
C GLY A 91 -3.66 -5.24 10.28
N ALA A 92 -4.62 -4.64 9.57
CA ALA A 92 -4.64 -3.20 9.33
C ALA A 92 -4.83 -2.41 10.65
N ALA A 93 -4.21 -1.23 10.74
CA ALA A 93 -4.23 -0.43 11.96
C ALA A 93 -5.19 0.76 11.88
N LEU A 94 -6.05 0.92 12.88
CA LEU A 94 -6.90 2.10 13.03
C LEU A 94 -6.06 3.33 13.38
N VAL A 95 -6.15 4.36 12.55
CA VAL A 95 -5.41 5.62 12.68
C VAL A 95 -6.34 6.82 12.70
N ARG A 96 -5.81 7.95 13.17
CA ARG A 96 -6.48 9.26 13.12
C ARG A 96 -5.52 10.32 12.62
N LEU A 97 -6.08 11.40 12.09
CA LEU A 97 -5.30 12.59 11.77
C LEU A 97 -4.78 13.23 13.06
N ALA A 98 -3.46 13.42 13.12
CA ALA A 98 -2.81 14.21 14.14
C ALA A 98 -2.24 15.48 13.50
N GLN A 99 -2.91 16.59 13.77
CA GLN A 99 -2.45 17.92 13.38
C GLN A 99 -2.06 18.67 14.66
N ARG A 100 -0.75 18.77 14.91
CA ARG A 100 -0.25 19.68 15.96
C ARG A 100 -0.24 21.08 15.35
N GLY A 101 -0.83 22.05 16.05
CA GLY A 101 -0.79 23.46 15.64
C GLY A 101 0.64 23.96 15.35
N GLY A 102 0.74 24.96 14.48
CA GLY A 102 1.98 25.64 14.09
C GLY A 102 2.98 24.80 13.28
N ARG A 103 3.08 25.09 11.97
CA ARG A 103 4.15 24.67 11.02
C ARG A 103 4.43 23.17 10.81
N ARG A 104 3.87 22.23 11.59
CA ARG A 104 4.14 20.80 11.41
C ARG A 104 3.16 20.18 10.39
N PRO A 105 3.65 19.34 9.45
CA PRO A 105 2.77 18.66 8.52
C PRO A 105 1.86 17.69 9.29
N ALA A 106 0.60 17.61 8.87
CA ALA A 106 -0.35 16.65 9.39
C ALA A 106 0.14 15.22 9.12
N ARG A 107 -0.11 14.30 10.05
CA ARG A 107 0.32 12.91 9.96
C ARG A 107 -0.72 11.98 10.55
N LEU A 108 -0.74 10.75 10.07
CA LEU A 108 -1.52 9.68 10.69
C LEU A 108 -0.79 9.15 11.94
N ARG A 109 -1.57 8.92 13.00
CA ARG A 109 -1.14 8.32 14.26
C ARG A 109 -2.15 7.26 14.67
N PRO A 110 -1.75 6.26 15.50
CA PRO A 110 -2.70 5.32 16.07
C PRO A 110 -3.90 6.06 16.69
N ALA A 111 -5.10 5.57 16.42
CA ALA A 111 -6.31 6.22 16.92
C ALA A 111 -6.35 6.22 18.45
N ARG A 112 -5.85 5.14 19.07
CA ARG A 112 -5.80 4.95 20.52
C ARG A 112 -4.36 4.63 20.99
N PRO A 113 -3.99 4.94 22.25
CA PRO A 113 -2.62 4.76 22.76
C PRO A 113 -2.15 3.31 22.87
N ASP A 114 -3.09 2.38 23.07
CA ASP A 114 -2.88 0.93 23.15
C ASP A 114 -2.62 0.28 21.79
N LEU A 115 -2.98 0.96 20.70
CA LEU A 115 -2.75 0.48 19.34
C LEU A 115 -1.28 0.66 18.94
N LYS A 116 -0.71 -0.41 18.38
CA LYS A 116 0.64 -0.39 17.84
C LYS A 116 0.74 0.63 16.70
N ARG A 117 1.88 1.33 16.66
CA ARG A 117 2.18 2.25 15.56
C ARG A 117 2.40 1.46 14.26
N PRO A 118 1.65 1.77 13.18
CA PRO A 118 1.84 1.09 11.89
C PRO A 118 3.20 1.45 11.30
N ASN A 119 3.83 0.45 10.69
CA ASN A 119 5.05 0.58 9.92
C ASN A 119 4.73 0.95 8.46
N LYS A 120 5.76 0.96 7.61
CA LYS A 120 5.71 1.33 6.20
C LYS A 120 5.08 0.27 5.26
N THR A 121 4.87 -0.93 5.75
CA THR A 121 4.30 -2.07 5.01
C THR A 121 2.91 -2.48 5.53
N ASP A 122 2.51 -1.99 6.69
CA ASP A 122 1.18 -2.20 7.25
C ASP A 122 0.15 -1.36 6.50
N LEU A 123 -1.06 -1.88 6.33
CA LEU A 123 -2.22 -1.10 5.88
C LEU A 123 -2.83 -0.34 7.06
N VAL A 124 -3.47 0.78 6.78
CA VAL A 124 -4.13 1.62 7.80
C VAL A 124 -5.54 2.01 7.37
N TYR A 125 -6.40 2.27 8.35
CA TYR A 125 -7.78 2.70 8.08
C TYR A 125 -8.23 3.77 9.08
N LEU A 126 -9.22 4.57 8.70
CA LEU A 126 -9.68 5.74 9.47
C LEU A 126 -11.01 5.53 10.19
N GLU A 127 -11.88 4.70 9.62
CA GLU A 127 -13.25 4.48 10.07
C GLU A 127 -13.54 2.99 10.00
N ASP A 128 -14.29 2.47 10.97
CA ASP A 128 -14.69 1.06 10.98
C ASP A 128 -15.55 0.74 9.75
N SER A 129 -15.40 -0.48 9.24
CA SER A 129 -16.22 -0.94 8.12
C SER A 129 -17.70 -0.99 8.51
N PRO A 130 -18.62 -0.66 7.58
CA PRO A 130 -20.04 -0.81 7.83
C PRO A 130 -20.43 -2.29 7.98
N ASP A 131 -21.63 -2.54 8.49
CA ASP A 131 -22.23 -3.87 8.37
C ASP A 131 -22.53 -4.16 6.89
N TYR A 132 -22.00 -5.28 6.41
CA TYR A 132 -22.17 -5.75 5.04
C TYR A 132 -23.29 -6.79 4.90
N CYS A 133 -23.93 -7.19 6.00
CA CYS A 133 -25.01 -8.17 5.97
C CYS A 133 -26.27 -7.61 5.33
N GLU A 134 -26.66 -6.39 5.74
CA GLU A 134 -27.85 -5.72 5.25
C GLU A 134 -27.53 -4.77 4.10
N ARG A 135 -28.46 -4.67 3.15
CA ARG A 135 -28.31 -3.74 2.03
C ARG A 135 -28.35 -2.31 2.55
N ASN A 136 -27.26 -1.58 2.34
CA ASN A 136 -27.22 -0.16 2.65
C ASN A 136 -28.11 0.64 1.68
N LEU A 137 -29.06 1.40 2.22
CA LEU A 137 -30.04 2.22 1.48
C LEU A 137 -29.69 3.72 1.44
N THR A 138 -28.51 4.11 1.95
CA THR A 138 -28.07 5.51 1.86
C THR A 138 -27.83 5.90 0.40
N ASN A 139 -28.83 6.51 -0.23
CA ASN A 139 -28.66 7.36 -1.41
C ASN A 139 -28.13 8.70 -0.92
N ASN A 140 -26.84 8.95 -1.16
CA ASN A 140 -26.25 10.28 -1.01
C ASN A 140 -25.94 10.84 -2.39
#